data_AF-A0A7W0T935-F1
#
_entry.id   AF-A0A7W0T935-F1
#
_cell.length_a   1.000
_cell.length_b   1.000
_cell.length_c   1.000
_cell.angle_alpha   90.00
_cell.angle_beta   90.00
_cell.angle_gamma   90.00
#
_symmetry.space_group_name_H-M   'P 1'
#
loop_
_entity.id
_entity.type
_entity.pdbx_description
1 polymer ?
#
loop_
_entity_poly.entity_id
_entity_poly.type
_entity_poly.pdbx_seq_one_letter_code
_entity_poly.pdbx_strand_id
1 'polypeptide(L)'
;MSGLASTLSIKLTFSLCLGSVLTAALIPDAAARSFAQPPAMPAASHVAAHLTSGVPAHDPPYVEGAELRIAPPMLDRAALRTKLIANRAANLARFHAYRIAGVYPSNVFTTDRANVWRDQDGRFCAAATIIRASGQIELVDRIAEENNFIRLADVTQGPVMDWILTSGFTQAELVVIQKPFSPVTSFPDITPTRPIVVDARLRAAETRRLARLYRQIEAKLARSGKASIEAALDRLLKQPLVAQQLLAS
;
A
#
# COMPACT_ATOMS: atom_id res chain seq x y z
N MET A 1 -71.90 -3.64 -4.36
CA MET A 1 -72.26 -5.04 -4.08
C MET A 1 -71.26 -5.93 -4.81
N SER A 2 -70.48 -6.69 -4.04
CA SER A 2 -69.79 -7.94 -4.38
C SER A 2 -68.82 -7.97 -5.57
N GLY A 3 -67.53 -7.83 -5.27
CA GLY A 3 -66.42 -8.26 -6.14
C GLY A 3 -65.46 -9.13 -5.34
N LEU A 4 -65.41 -10.42 -5.68
CA LEU A 4 -64.62 -11.46 -5.01
C LEU A 4 -63.11 -11.27 -5.25
N ALA A 5 -62.34 -11.15 -4.18
CA ALA A 5 -60.88 -11.19 -4.21
C ALA A 5 -60.40 -12.62 -3.96
N SER A 6 -59.69 -13.18 -4.94
CA SER A 6 -59.10 -14.52 -4.91
C SER A 6 -57.72 -14.45 -4.22
N THR A 7 -57.57 -15.14 -3.09
CA THR A 7 -56.32 -15.22 -2.32
C THR A 7 -55.55 -16.48 -2.70
N LEU A 8 -54.43 -16.33 -3.40
CA LEU A 8 -53.49 -17.41 -3.69
C LEU A 8 -52.41 -17.44 -2.59
N SER A 9 -52.42 -18.50 -1.79
CA SER A 9 -51.48 -18.76 -0.70
C SER A 9 -50.23 -19.46 -1.25
N ILE A 10 -49.08 -18.78 -1.21
CA ILE A 10 -47.77 -19.39 -1.51
C ILE A 10 -47.02 -19.55 -0.20
N LYS A 11 -46.93 -20.80 0.28
CA LYS A 11 -46.04 -21.21 1.38
C LYS A 11 -44.68 -21.51 0.78
N LEU A 12 -43.67 -20.68 1.05
CA LEU A 12 -42.27 -20.99 0.75
C LEU A 12 -41.56 -21.42 2.05
N THR A 13 -41.21 -22.68 2.11
CA THR A 13 -40.43 -23.33 3.18
C THR A 13 -38.95 -23.06 2.92
N PHE A 14 -38.24 -22.39 3.82
CA PHE A 14 -36.78 -22.23 3.75
C PHE A 14 -36.10 -23.21 4.71
N SER A 15 -35.28 -24.07 4.13
CA SER A 15 -34.48 -25.11 4.77
C SER A 15 -33.24 -24.52 5.42
N LEU A 16 -33.00 -24.83 6.70
CA LEU A 16 -31.75 -24.57 7.41
C LEU A 16 -30.65 -25.48 6.85
N CYS A 17 -29.54 -24.91 6.39
CA CYS A 17 -28.28 -25.62 6.24
C CYS A 17 -27.34 -25.20 7.37
N LEU A 18 -27.13 -26.09 8.33
CA LEU A 18 -25.96 -26.10 9.22
C LEU A 18 -24.74 -26.59 8.41
N GLY A 19 -23.60 -25.93 8.57
CA GLY A 19 -22.36 -26.39 7.96
C GLY A 19 -21.12 -25.61 8.38
N SER A 20 -20.37 -26.24 9.30
CA SER A 20 -18.90 -26.18 9.45
C SER A 20 -18.26 -24.99 10.17
N VAL A 21 -17.90 -25.27 11.43
CA VAL A 21 -16.83 -24.63 12.19
C VAL A 21 -15.49 -25.07 11.61
N LEU A 22 -14.66 -24.12 11.14
CA LEU A 22 -13.27 -24.37 10.75
C LEU A 22 -12.33 -23.92 11.87
N THR A 23 -11.50 -24.86 12.30
CA THR A 23 -10.46 -24.74 13.33
C THR A 23 -9.36 -23.76 12.90
N ALA A 24 -9.09 -22.74 13.72
CA ALA A 24 -7.95 -21.84 13.51
C ALA A 24 -6.67 -22.50 14.03
N ALA A 25 -5.70 -22.73 13.14
CA ALA A 25 -4.34 -23.14 13.49
C ALA A 25 -3.50 -21.90 13.83
N LEU A 26 -2.85 -21.94 15.00
CA LEU A 26 -1.85 -20.98 15.47
C LEU A 26 -0.59 -21.08 14.59
N ILE A 27 -0.11 -19.95 14.07
CA ILE A 27 1.24 -19.82 13.48
C ILE A 27 2.01 -18.77 14.29
N PRO A 28 3.32 -18.97 14.58
CA PRO A 28 4.04 -18.19 15.56
C PRO A 28 4.49 -16.83 15.06
N ASP A 29 4.61 -15.95 16.06
CA ASP A 29 5.17 -14.60 16.08
C ASP A 29 6.42 -14.42 15.20
N ALA A 30 6.30 -13.60 14.15
CA ALA A 30 7.45 -13.10 13.39
C ALA A 30 7.74 -11.68 13.88
N ALA A 31 8.84 -11.56 14.62
CA ALA A 31 9.33 -10.36 15.27
C ALA A 31 9.19 -9.08 14.43
N ALA A 32 8.44 -8.13 14.99
CA ALA A 32 8.29 -6.77 14.51
C ALA A 32 9.67 -6.08 14.41
N ARG A 33 10.08 -5.73 13.18
CA ARG A 33 11.10 -4.71 12.97
C ARG A 33 10.39 -3.36 12.90
N SER A 34 10.56 -2.58 13.96
CA SER A 34 10.11 -1.19 14.09
C SER A 34 10.59 -0.35 12.90
N PHE A 35 9.64 0.24 12.16
CA PHE A 35 9.91 1.16 11.05
C PHE A 35 9.95 2.60 11.53
N ALA A 36 10.94 2.99 12.35
CA ALA A 36 11.36 4.38 12.53
C ALA A 36 12.53 4.50 13.53
N GLN A 37 13.78 4.43 13.08
CA GLN A 37 14.87 5.35 13.45
C GLN A 37 16.17 4.97 12.70
N PRO A 38 16.89 5.90 12.05
CA PRO A 38 18.27 5.64 11.65
C PRO A 38 19.18 5.62 12.90
N PRO A 39 20.15 4.69 13.02
CA PRO A 39 21.14 4.76 14.08
C PRO A 39 22.06 5.98 13.89
N ALA A 40 22.28 6.75 14.96
CA ALA A 40 23.30 7.77 15.00
C ALA A 40 24.69 7.11 14.93
N MET A 41 25.52 7.53 13.97
CA MET A 41 26.92 7.12 13.89
C MET A 41 27.77 7.86 14.94
N PRO A 42 28.59 7.17 15.75
CA PRO A 42 29.71 7.82 16.41
C PRO A 42 30.88 8.00 15.41
N ALA A 43 31.52 9.16 15.51
CA ALA A 43 32.72 9.52 14.77
C ALA A 43 33.90 8.60 15.14
N ALA A 44 34.61 8.12 14.12
CA ALA A 44 35.89 7.45 14.29
C ALA A 44 36.95 8.47 14.74
N SER A 45 37.70 8.13 15.79
CA SER A 45 38.94 8.82 16.14
C SER A 45 40.09 7.82 16.27
N HIS A 46 41.26 8.31 15.90
CA HIS A 46 42.47 7.63 15.51
C HIS A 46 43.39 7.24 16.70
N VAL A 47 44.09 6.12 16.52
CA VAL A 47 45.54 5.92 16.69
C VAL A 47 46.14 5.41 18.03
N ALA A 48 46.74 4.21 17.87
CA ALA A 48 48.01 3.65 18.37
C ALA A 48 48.23 3.33 19.87
N ALA A 49 48.68 2.10 20.14
CA ALA A 49 50.11 1.80 20.40
C ALA A 49 50.40 0.29 20.62
N HIS A 50 51.65 -0.09 20.30
CA HIS A 50 52.46 -1.21 20.83
C HIS A 50 52.07 -2.67 20.50
N LEU A 51 52.96 -3.66 20.45
CA LEU A 51 54.38 -3.89 20.10
C LEU A 51 54.59 -5.41 20.28
N THR A 52 55.49 -5.99 19.48
CA THR A 52 56.33 -7.20 19.73
C THR A 52 55.83 -8.64 19.47
N SER A 53 56.85 -9.40 19.00
CA SER A 53 57.17 -10.84 19.13
C SER A 53 56.46 -11.91 18.30
N GLY A 54 57.04 -12.21 17.14
CA GLY A 54 57.75 -13.47 16.82
C GLY A 54 57.21 -14.83 17.30
N VAL A 55 56.68 -15.60 16.34
CA VAL A 55 56.73 -17.08 16.26
C VAL A 55 56.77 -17.46 14.77
N PRO A 56 57.68 -18.33 14.28
CA PRO A 56 57.59 -18.86 12.93
C PRO A 56 56.62 -20.05 12.92
N ALA A 57 55.36 -19.79 12.60
CA ALA A 57 54.40 -20.86 12.33
C ALA A 57 54.51 -21.26 10.85
N HIS A 58 54.68 -22.56 10.62
CA HIS A 58 54.61 -23.16 9.30
C HIS A 58 53.17 -23.05 8.80
N ASP A 59 52.89 -22.06 7.95
CA ASP A 59 51.59 -21.95 7.30
C ASP A 59 51.46 -23.08 6.26
N PRO A 60 50.41 -23.94 6.32
CA PRO A 60 50.01 -24.70 5.16
C PRO A 60 49.55 -23.69 4.08
N PRO A 61 49.69 -24.00 2.78
CA PRO A 61 49.23 -23.10 1.74
C PRO A 61 47.73 -22.84 1.94
N TYR A 62 47.40 -21.64 2.42
CA TYR A 62 46.07 -21.10 2.39
C TYR A 62 45.68 -21.02 0.92
N VAL A 63 44.93 -22.03 0.45
CA VAL A 63 44.21 -21.91 -0.81
C VAL A 63 43.15 -20.87 -0.54
N GLU A 64 43.48 -19.63 -0.90
CA GLU A 64 42.57 -18.50 -0.90
C GLU A 64 41.31 -18.95 -1.60
N GLY A 65 40.27 -19.20 -0.80
CA GLY A 65 38.98 -19.64 -1.28
C GLY A 65 38.52 -18.58 -2.26
N ALA A 66 38.65 -18.89 -3.55
CA ALA A 66 38.06 -18.10 -4.60
C ALA A 66 36.56 -18.06 -4.29
N GLU A 67 36.14 -17.00 -3.59
CA GLU A 67 34.74 -16.66 -3.44
C GLU A 67 34.20 -16.68 -4.86
N LEU A 68 33.40 -17.69 -5.17
CA LEU A 68 32.68 -17.77 -6.43
C LEU A 68 31.82 -16.52 -6.48
N ARG A 69 32.33 -15.47 -7.11
CA ARG A 69 31.57 -14.26 -7.43
C ARG A 69 30.61 -14.68 -8.51
N ILE A 70 29.48 -15.25 -8.10
CA ILE A 70 28.33 -15.44 -8.97
C ILE A 70 27.93 -14.03 -9.39
N ALA A 71 28.17 -13.70 -10.66
CA ALA A 71 27.70 -12.46 -11.23
C ALA A 71 26.19 -12.36 -10.93
N PRO A 72 25.69 -11.23 -10.41
CA PRO A 72 24.27 -11.08 -10.13
C PRO A 72 23.48 -11.46 -11.38
N PRO A 73 22.43 -12.29 -11.26
CA PRO A 73 21.63 -12.68 -12.41
C PRO A 73 21.16 -11.42 -13.11
N MET A 74 21.48 -11.31 -14.40
CA MET A 74 21.16 -10.14 -15.20
C MET A 74 19.63 -10.01 -15.24
N LEU A 75 19.10 -8.91 -14.72
CA LEU A 75 17.65 -8.68 -14.68
C LEU A 75 17.09 -8.53 -16.10
N ASP A 76 16.10 -9.35 -16.45
CA ASP A 76 15.38 -9.21 -17.71
C ASP A 76 14.50 -7.95 -17.67
N ARG A 77 15.05 -6.86 -18.22
CA ARG A 77 14.37 -5.56 -18.31
C ARG A 77 13.07 -5.65 -19.12
N ALA A 78 13.01 -6.48 -20.16
CA ALA A 78 11.82 -6.61 -21.00
C ALA A 78 10.69 -7.34 -20.25
N ALA A 79 11.02 -8.42 -19.54
CA ALA A 79 10.05 -9.12 -18.68
C ALA A 79 9.52 -8.22 -17.55
N LEU A 80 10.40 -7.45 -16.88
CA LEU A 80 9.99 -6.48 -15.85
C LEU A 80 9.03 -5.42 -16.42
N ARG A 81 9.34 -4.87 -17.60
CA ARG A 81 8.48 -3.90 -18.27
C ARG A 81 7.09 -4.47 -18.55
N THR A 82 7.02 -5.70 -19.03
CA THR A 82 5.76 -6.39 -19.29
C THR A 82 4.92 -6.54 -18.02
N LYS A 83 5.53 -6.93 -16.90
CA LYS A 83 4.84 -7.03 -15.61
C LYS A 83 4.36 -5.66 -15.10
N LEU A 84 5.17 -4.61 -15.21
CA LEU A 84 4.77 -3.26 -14.81
C LEU A 84 3.59 -2.73 -15.66
N ILE A 85 3.54 -3.03 -16.96
CA ILE A 85 2.41 -2.67 -17.83
C ILE A 85 1.13 -3.38 -17.36
N ALA A 86 1.21 -4.68 -17.09
CA ALA A 86 0.07 -5.47 -16.60
C ALA A 86 -0.44 -4.93 -15.24
N ASN A 87 0.48 -4.70 -14.29
CA ASN A 87 0.14 -4.16 -12.98
C ASN A 87 -0.47 -2.76 -13.08
N ARG A 88 0.07 -1.90 -13.95
CA ARG A 88 -0.49 -0.57 -14.21
C ARG A 88 -1.93 -0.65 -14.71
N ALA A 89 -2.19 -1.52 -15.69
CA ALA A 89 -3.54 -1.69 -16.24
C ALA A 89 -4.54 -2.14 -15.16
N ALA A 90 -4.17 -3.14 -14.36
CA ALA A 90 -5.00 -3.62 -13.26
C ALA A 90 -5.24 -2.52 -12.21
N ASN A 91 -4.21 -1.76 -11.84
CA ASN A 91 -4.32 -0.70 -10.84
C ASN A 91 -5.10 0.52 -11.33
N LEU A 92 -5.02 0.86 -12.63
CA LEU A 92 -5.89 1.87 -13.24
C LEU A 92 -7.36 1.42 -13.23
N ALA A 93 -7.64 0.14 -13.50
CA ALA A 93 -8.99 -0.40 -13.40
C ALA A 93 -9.55 -0.34 -11.97
N ARG A 94 -8.72 -0.65 -10.95
CA ARG A 94 -9.09 -0.49 -9.53
C ARG A 94 -9.39 0.97 -9.19
N PHE A 95 -8.56 1.91 -9.66
CA PHE A 95 -8.79 3.34 -9.45
C PHE A 95 -10.07 3.82 -10.14
N HIS A 96 -10.34 3.34 -11.35
CA HIS A 96 -11.59 3.61 -12.06
C HIS A 96 -12.80 3.13 -11.26
N ALA A 97 -12.78 1.89 -10.78
CA ALA A 97 -13.84 1.32 -9.95
C ALA A 97 -14.08 2.13 -8.67
N TYR A 98 -13.02 2.52 -7.97
CA TYR A 98 -13.09 3.40 -6.79
C TYR A 98 -13.75 4.76 -7.13
N ARG A 99 -13.38 5.38 -8.26
CA ARG A 99 -13.98 6.64 -8.72
C ARG A 99 -15.47 6.50 -9.03
N ILE A 100 -15.86 5.39 -9.67
CA ILE A 100 -17.26 5.13 -10.03
C ILE A 100 -18.11 4.86 -8.78
N ALA A 101 -17.56 4.12 -7.80
CA ALA A 101 -18.26 3.84 -6.55
C ALA A 101 -18.57 5.13 -5.76
N GLY A 102 -17.68 6.12 -5.77
CA GLY A 102 -17.93 7.41 -5.13
C GLY A 102 -17.99 7.35 -3.60
N VAL A 103 -17.56 6.24 -2.99
CA VAL A 103 -17.54 6.00 -1.55
C VAL A 103 -16.17 6.39 -1.01
N TYR A 104 -16.04 7.66 -0.62
CA TYR A 104 -14.77 8.24 -0.15
C TYR A 104 -14.73 8.35 1.38
N PRO A 105 -13.54 8.32 2.00
CA PRO A 105 -13.40 8.53 3.43
C PRO A 105 -13.73 9.96 3.83
N SER A 106 -14.16 10.12 5.07
CA SER A 106 -14.37 11.43 5.71
C SER A 106 -13.19 11.84 6.59
N ASN A 107 -12.78 13.10 6.45
CA ASN A 107 -11.92 13.72 7.45
C ASN A 107 -12.75 14.25 8.61
N VAL A 108 -12.76 13.49 9.69
CA VAL A 108 -13.34 13.88 10.99
C VAL A 108 -12.26 14.13 12.05
N PHE A 109 -10.98 14.12 11.65
CA PHE A 109 -9.85 14.07 12.56
C PHE A 109 -9.18 15.42 12.75
N THR A 110 -9.20 16.26 11.71
CA THR A 110 -8.54 17.57 11.73
C THR A 110 -9.46 18.66 11.20
N THR A 111 -9.20 19.91 11.59
CA THR A 111 -9.85 21.10 11.03
C THR A 111 -9.35 21.44 9.63
N ASP A 112 -8.11 21.05 9.30
CA ASP A 112 -7.52 21.24 7.98
C ASP A 112 -7.73 20.02 7.07
N ARG A 113 -7.37 20.15 5.79
CA ARG A 113 -7.33 19.00 4.88
C ARG A 113 -6.26 18.01 5.32
N ALA A 114 -6.62 16.74 5.45
CA ALA A 114 -5.69 15.68 5.82
C ALA A 114 -5.79 14.48 4.89
N ASN A 115 -4.67 13.77 4.73
CA ASN A 115 -4.71 12.42 4.16
C ASN A 115 -5.31 11.49 5.22
N VAL A 116 -6.40 10.80 4.87
CA VAL A 116 -7.04 9.82 5.74
C VAL A 116 -6.94 8.48 5.04
N TRP A 117 -6.18 7.55 5.60
CA TRP A 117 -5.97 6.23 5.02
C TRP A 117 -7.25 5.38 5.12
N ARG A 118 -7.84 5.31 6.31
CA ARG A 118 -9.14 4.70 6.64
C ARG A 118 -9.97 5.65 7.52
N ASP A 119 -11.24 5.90 7.18
CA ASP A 119 -12.14 6.67 8.05
C ASP A 119 -12.80 5.81 9.15
N GLN A 120 -13.54 6.45 10.06
CA GLN A 120 -14.26 5.77 11.16
C GLN A 120 -15.31 4.76 10.68
N ASP A 121 -15.79 4.87 9.43
CA ASP A 121 -16.78 3.96 8.83
C ASP A 121 -16.09 2.84 8.02
N GLY A 122 -14.75 2.71 8.12
CA GLY A 122 -13.97 1.70 7.43
C GLY A 122 -13.73 1.97 5.93
N ARG A 123 -13.99 3.19 5.44
CA ARG A 123 -13.74 3.55 4.04
C ARG A 123 -12.27 3.90 3.85
N PHE A 124 -11.67 3.33 2.81
CA PHE A 124 -10.28 3.57 2.45
C PHE A 124 -10.14 4.70 1.43
N CYS A 125 -9.04 5.44 1.49
CA CYS A 125 -8.69 6.37 0.41
C CYS A 125 -8.41 5.63 -0.91
N ALA A 126 -8.27 6.39 -2.01
CA ALA A 126 -8.01 5.84 -3.34
C ALA A 126 -6.77 4.94 -3.37
N ALA A 127 -5.65 5.42 -2.82
CA ALA A 127 -4.40 4.65 -2.83
C ALA A 127 -4.51 3.36 -2.01
N ALA A 128 -5.02 3.45 -0.78
CA ALA A 128 -5.27 2.31 0.09
C ALA A 128 -6.20 1.28 -0.59
N THR A 129 -7.26 1.73 -1.26
CA THR A 129 -8.18 0.85 -2.01
C THR A 129 -7.46 0.10 -3.13
N ILE A 130 -6.64 0.79 -3.93
CA ILE A 130 -5.88 0.16 -5.02
C ILE A 130 -4.91 -0.88 -4.48
N ILE A 131 -4.16 -0.54 -3.42
CA ILE A 131 -3.20 -1.44 -2.77
C ILE A 131 -3.94 -2.68 -2.22
N ARG A 132 -5.00 -2.46 -1.45
CA ARG A 132 -5.81 -3.53 -0.85
C ARG A 132 -6.39 -4.47 -1.91
N ALA A 133 -6.97 -3.92 -2.97
CA ALA A 133 -7.55 -4.69 -4.09
C ALA A 133 -6.49 -5.37 -4.97
N SER A 134 -5.20 -5.11 -4.75
CA SER A 134 -4.09 -5.85 -5.36
C SER A 134 -3.64 -7.07 -4.55
N GLY A 135 -4.32 -7.38 -3.44
CA GLY A 135 -4.03 -8.51 -2.56
C GLY A 135 -3.31 -8.13 -1.25
N GLN A 136 -2.97 -6.86 -1.07
CA GLN A 136 -2.19 -6.36 0.08
C GLN A 136 -3.11 -5.96 1.25
N ILE A 137 -3.99 -6.87 1.68
CA ILE A 137 -5.01 -6.57 2.69
C ILE A 137 -4.38 -6.27 4.05
N GLU A 138 -3.56 -7.20 4.56
CA GLU A 138 -2.90 -7.08 5.86
C GLU A 138 -1.98 -5.84 5.93
N LEU A 139 -1.26 -5.54 4.85
CA LEU A 139 -0.43 -4.35 4.76
C LEU A 139 -1.27 -3.07 4.94
N VAL A 140 -2.40 -2.98 4.23
CA VAL A 140 -3.27 -1.79 4.27
C VAL A 140 -3.93 -1.62 5.63
N ASP A 141 -4.37 -2.72 6.24
CA ASP A 141 -5.03 -2.71 7.55
C ASP A 141 -4.03 -2.33 8.65
N ARG A 142 -2.81 -2.88 8.62
CA ARG A 142 -1.73 -2.49 9.54
C ARG A 142 -1.38 -1.01 9.44
N ILE A 143 -1.25 -0.47 8.22
CA ILE A 143 -0.99 0.97 8.03
C ILE A 143 -2.11 1.83 8.62
N ALA A 144 -3.36 1.38 8.52
CA ALA A 144 -4.49 2.10 9.09
C ALA A 144 -4.42 2.18 10.63
N GLU A 145 -3.81 1.19 11.27
CA GLU A 145 -3.63 1.12 12.72
C GLU A 145 -2.40 1.90 13.19
N GLU A 146 -1.28 1.77 12.47
CA GLU A 146 0.01 2.35 12.87
C GLU A 146 0.17 3.81 12.41
N ASN A 147 -0.34 4.17 11.23
CA ASN A 147 -0.14 5.49 10.64
C ASN A 147 -1.28 5.88 9.67
N ASN A 148 -2.47 6.15 10.23
CA ASN A 148 -3.66 6.48 9.44
C ASN A 148 -3.53 7.78 8.61
N PHE A 149 -2.52 8.61 8.88
CA PHE A 149 -2.26 9.87 8.16
C PHE A 149 -1.07 9.80 7.20
N ILE A 150 -0.58 8.60 6.90
CA ILE A 150 0.56 8.35 6.01
C ILE A 150 0.46 9.14 4.70
N ARG A 151 1.58 9.74 4.29
CA ARG A 151 1.72 10.43 3.01
C ARG A 151 2.62 9.61 2.11
N LEU A 152 2.12 9.22 0.94
CA LEU A 152 2.92 8.41 0.00
C LEU A 152 4.12 9.18 -0.57
N ALA A 153 4.16 10.51 -0.44
CA ALA A 153 5.32 11.33 -0.77
C ALA A 153 6.50 11.06 0.18
N ASP A 154 6.21 10.69 1.42
CA ASP A 154 7.20 10.54 2.51
C ASP A 154 7.66 9.08 2.64
N VAL A 155 7.04 8.15 1.91
CA VAL A 155 7.42 6.73 1.87
C VAL A 155 8.70 6.55 1.05
N THR A 156 9.77 6.07 1.68
CA THR A 156 11.07 5.88 1.03
C THR A 156 11.54 4.42 1.01
N GLN A 157 10.96 3.56 1.85
CA GLN A 157 11.36 2.18 2.04
C GLN A 157 10.22 1.32 2.63
N GLY A 158 10.46 0.02 2.75
CA GLY A 158 9.56 -0.95 3.34
C GLY A 158 8.45 -1.43 2.39
N PRO A 159 7.51 -2.25 2.89
CA PRO A 159 6.56 -2.98 2.04
C PRO A 159 5.68 -2.09 1.16
N VAL A 160 5.35 -0.87 1.64
CA VAL A 160 4.61 0.11 0.82
C VAL A 160 5.47 0.59 -0.35
N MET A 161 6.75 0.87 -0.12
CA MET A 161 7.65 1.27 -1.19
C MET A 161 7.86 0.13 -2.19
N ASP A 162 8.00 -1.11 -1.72
CA ASP A 162 8.13 -2.29 -2.59
C ASP A 162 6.89 -2.47 -3.48
N TRP A 163 5.70 -2.28 -2.90
CA TRP A 163 4.46 -2.24 -3.69
C TRP A 163 4.46 -1.08 -4.70
N ILE A 164 4.86 0.13 -4.30
CA ILE A 164 4.95 1.27 -5.22
C ILE A 164 5.85 0.93 -6.42
N LEU A 165 7.02 0.34 -6.17
CA LEU A 165 8.00 -0.03 -7.21
C LEU A 165 7.47 -1.07 -8.19
N THR A 166 6.59 -1.96 -7.75
CA THR A 166 6.05 -3.06 -8.56
C THR A 166 4.66 -2.76 -9.13
N SER A 167 4.01 -1.69 -8.68
CA SER A 167 2.62 -1.35 -9.04
C SER A 167 2.39 -0.95 -10.51
N GLY A 168 3.44 -0.56 -11.23
CA GLY A 168 3.32 0.08 -12.55
C GLY A 168 2.92 1.56 -12.51
N PHE A 169 2.80 2.16 -11.31
CA PHE A 169 2.76 3.60 -11.11
C PHE A 169 4.12 4.15 -10.70
N THR A 170 4.33 5.43 -10.97
CA THR A 170 5.38 6.18 -10.26
C THR A 170 4.86 6.63 -8.88
N GLN A 171 5.77 6.85 -7.94
CA GLN A 171 5.42 7.44 -6.64
C GLN A 171 4.71 8.81 -6.80
N ALA A 172 5.16 9.63 -7.76
CA ALA A 172 4.53 10.93 -8.03
C ALA A 172 3.07 10.79 -8.49
N GLU A 173 2.74 9.78 -9.30
CA GLU A 173 1.36 9.49 -9.69
C GLU A 173 0.51 9.09 -8.47
N LEU A 174 1.04 8.26 -7.59
CA LEU A 174 0.35 7.86 -6.36
C LEU A 174 0.15 9.02 -5.39
N VAL A 175 1.09 9.96 -5.30
CA VAL A 175 0.92 11.22 -4.56
C VAL A 175 -0.19 12.07 -5.18
N VAL A 176 -0.32 12.08 -6.51
CA VAL A 176 -1.43 12.77 -7.17
C VAL A 176 -2.77 12.09 -6.87
N ILE A 177 -2.82 10.75 -6.82
CA ILE A 177 -4.01 9.96 -6.46
C ILE A 177 -4.38 10.17 -4.98
N GLN A 178 -3.42 10.25 -4.07
CA GLN A 178 -3.63 10.47 -2.64
C GLN A 178 -4.05 11.92 -2.35
N LYS A 179 -5.34 12.21 -2.51
CA LYS A 179 -5.90 13.53 -2.22
C LYS A 179 -6.24 13.68 -0.74
N PRO A 180 -5.84 14.79 -0.10
CA PRO A 180 -6.30 15.10 1.24
C PRO A 180 -7.78 15.52 1.20
N PHE A 181 -8.48 15.15 2.26
CA PHE A 181 -9.92 15.28 2.43
C PHE A 181 -10.26 16.51 3.26
N SER A 182 -11.23 17.30 2.81
CA SER A 182 -11.74 18.45 3.58
C SER A 182 -12.46 17.97 4.84
N PRO A 183 -12.40 18.72 5.95
CA PRO A 183 -13.15 18.39 7.16
C PRO A 183 -14.66 18.32 6.87
N VAL A 184 -15.35 17.39 7.51
CA VAL A 184 -16.81 17.23 7.39
C VAL A 184 -17.53 17.28 8.74
N THR A 185 -16.88 17.84 9.75
CA THR A 185 -17.41 18.05 11.11
C THR A 185 -16.89 19.37 11.66
N SER A 186 -17.67 20.00 12.53
CA SER A 186 -17.25 21.19 13.28
C SER A 186 -16.38 20.86 14.50
N PHE A 187 -16.41 19.60 14.95
CA PHE A 187 -15.70 19.13 16.15
C PHE A 187 -14.84 17.92 15.78
N PRO A 188 -13.70 18.12 15.11
CA PRO A 188 -12.80 17.03 14.78
C PRO A 188 -12.11 16.47 16.02
N ASP A 189 -11.81 15.19 16.01
CA ASP A 189 -11.06 14.50 17.06
C ASP A 189 -10.05 13.53 16.41
N ILE A 190 -8.78 13.70 16.74
CA ILE A 190 -7.67 12.90 16.20
C ILE A 190 -7.69 11.45 16.72
N THR A 191 -8.38 11.18 17.82
CA THR A 191 -8.48 9.85 18.44
C THR A 191 -9.92 9.60 18.88
N PRO A 192 -10.87 9.49 17.92
CA PRO A 192 -12.28 9.37 18.24
C PRO A 192 -12.55 8.11 19.04
N THR A 193 -12.94 8.29 20.30
CA THR A 193 -13.41 7.20 21.18
C THR A 193 -14.88 6.87 20.98
N ARG A 194 -15.58 7.69 20.19
CA ARG A 194 -16.99 7.55 19.84
C ARG A 194 -17.22 8.01 18.39
N PRO A 195 -18.29 7.54 17.72
CA PRO A 195 -18.63 8.02 16.38
C PRO A 195 -18.81 9.54 16.35
N ILE A 196 -18.11 10.21 15.43
CA ILE A 196 -18.27 11.64 15.19
C ILE A 196 -19.42 11.86 14.23
N VAL A 197 -20.28 12.83 14.54
CA VAL A 197 -21.36 13.26 13.64
C VAL A 197 -20.75 13.90 12.39
N VAL A 198 -21.06 13.31 11.24
CA VAL A 198 -20.66 13.83 9.93
C VAL A 198 -21.75 14.78 9.41
N ASP A 199 -21.38 16.01 9.08
CA ASP A 199 -22.25 16.93 8.38
C ASP A 199 -22.50 16.43 6.95
N ALA A 200 -23.75 16.05 6.67
CA ALA A 200 -24.16 15.49 5.38
C ALA A 200 -23.93 16.45 4.20
N ARG A 201 -24.09 17.77 4.42
CA ARG A 201 -23.87 18.79 3.38
C ARG A 201 -22.39 18.91 3.05
N LEU A 202 -21.52 18.97 4.06
CA LEU A 202 -20.07 19.00 3.88
C LEU A 202 -19.58 17.73 3.19
N ARG A 203 -20.05 16.57 3.64
CA ARG A 203 -19.73 15.28 3.01
C ARG A 203 -20.14 15.24 1.53
N ALA A 204 -21.35 15.70 1.21
CA ALA A 204 -21.82 15.73 -0.18
C ALA A 204 -20.99 16.70 -1.05
N ALA A 205 -20.61 17.86 -0.51
CA ALA A 205 -19.75 18.82 -1.19
C ALA A 205 -18.35 18.25 -1.47
N GLU A 206 -17.76 17.58 -0.48
CA GLU A 206 -16.46 16.94 -0.60
C GLU A 206 -16.48 15.78 -1.62
N THR A 207 -17.55 14.97 -1.59
CA THR A 207 -17.76 13.89 -2.57
C THR A 207 -17.78 14.43 -4.00
N ARG A 208 -18.52 15.52 -4.25
CA ARG A 208 -18.55 16.18 -5.57
C ARG A 208 -17.18 16.74 -5.97
N ARG A 209 -16.42 17.30 -5.03
CA ARG A 209 -15.06 17.81 -5.29
C ARG A 209 -14.14 16.67 -5.73
N LEU A 210 -14.10 15.58 -4.97
CA LEU A 210 -13.25 14.42 -5.24
C LEU A 210 -13.64 13.71 -6.55
N ALA A 211 -14.93 13.55 -6.84
CA ALA A 211 -15.39 12.96 -8.09
C ALA A 211 -14.86 13.73 -9.32
N ARG A 212 -14.88 15.07 -9.28
CA ARG A 212 -14.30 15.90 -10.35
C ARG A 212 -12.79 15.73 -10.45
N LEU A 213 -12.09 15.80 -9.32
CA LEU A 213 -10.63 15.67 -9.29
C LEU A 213 -10.16 14.31 -9.78
N TYR A 214 -10.78 13.21 -9.33
CA TYR A 214 -10.40 11.87 -9.74
C TYR A 214 -10.64 11.61 -11.23
N ARG A 215 -11.67 12.21 -11.83
CA ARG A 215 -11.85 12.17 -13.29
C ARG A 215 -10.68 12.83 -14.02
N GLN A 216 -10.22 13.99 -13.54
CA GLN A 216 -9.08 14.70 -14.13
C GLN A 216 -7.77 13.92 -13.96
N ILE A 217 -7.58 13.30 -12.79
CA ILE A 217 -6.41 12.48 -12.48
C ILE A 217 -6.37 11.25 -13.39
N GLU A 218 -7.49 10.52 -13.52
CA GLU A 218 -7.61 9.37 -14.42
C GLU A 218 -7.23 9.75 -15.86
N ALA A 219 -7.77 10.87 -16.38
CA ALA A 219 -7.42 11.36 -17.70
C ALA A 219 -5.92 11.72 -17.82
N LYS A 220 -5.31 12.28 -16.77
CA LYS A 220 -3.87 12.58 -16.76
C LYS A 220 -3.03 11.29 -16.79
N LEU A 221 -3.37 10.30 -15.97
CA LEU A 221 -2.65 9.02 -15.89
C LEU A 221 -2.72 8.22 -17.20
N ALA A 222 -3.84 8.33 -17.93
CA ALA A 222 -3.99 7.72 -19.24
C ALA A 222 -3.01 8.31 -20.27
N ARG A 223 -2.75 9.63 -20.21
CA ARG A 223 -1.83 10.32 -21.14
C ARG A 223 -0.35 10.08 -20.82
N SER A 224 0.00 9.83 -19.56
CA SER A 224 1.40 9.66 -19.12
C SER A 224 1.93 8.23 -19.17
N GLY A 225 1.13 7.26 -19.64
CA GLY A 225 1.38 5.82 -19.46
C GLY A 225 2.77 5.35 -19.86
N LYS A 226 3.20 5.60 -21.11
CA LYS A 226 4.50 5.13 -21.61
C LYS A 226 5.68 5.70 -20.81
N ALA A 227 5.71 7.01 -20.61
CA ALA A 227 6.79 7.67 -19.87
C ALA A 227 6.83 7.23 -18.39
N SER A 228 5.66 7.00 -17.79
CA SER A 228 5.55 6.58 -16.40
C SER A 228 6.03 5.14 -16.20
N ILE A 229 5.78 4.26 -17.16
CA ILE A 229 6.30 2.88 -17.14
C ILE A 229 7.83 2.87 -17.21
N GLU A 230 8.45 3.68 -18.08
CA GLU A 230 9.93 3.76 -18.12
C GLU A 230 10.50 4.29 -16.80
N ALA A 231 9.91 5.35 -16.24
CA ALA A 231 10.35 5.89 -14.97
C ALA A 231 10.18 4.89 -13.81
N ALA A 232 9.10 4.10 -13.80
CA ALA A 232 8.88 3.04 -12.82
C ALA A 232 9.92 1.92 -12.98
N LEU A 233 10.18 1.48 -14.21
CA LEU A 233 11.18 0.46 -14.53
C LEU A 233 12.58 0.87 -14.11
N ASP A 234 12.99 2.10 -14.42
CA ASP A 234 14.32 2.62 -14.03
C ASP A 234 14.48 2.71 -12.52
N ARG A 235 13.40 2.96 -11.78
CA ARG A 235 13.43 2.95 -10.31
C ARG A 235 13.48 1.52 -9.76
N LEU A 236 12.72 0.60 -10.34
CA LEU A 236 12.71 -0.81 -9.92
C LEU A 236 14.06 -1.49 -10.14
N LEU A 237 14.76 -1.20 -11.24
CA LEU A 237 16.09 -1.76 -11.53
C LEU A 237 17.17 -1.35 -10.51
N LYS A 238 16.95 -0.28 -9.75
CA LYS A 238 17.82 0.13 -8.64
C LYS A 238 17.57 -0.68 -7.37
N GLN A 239 16.56 -1.56 -7.37
CA GLN A 239 16.14 -2.42 -6.26
C GLN A 239 16.12 -3.88 -6.72
N PRO A 240 17.28 -4.52 -6.90
CA PRO A 240 17.39 -5.80 -7.60
C PRO A 240 16.62 -6.94 -6.91
N LEU A 241 16.54 -6.94 -5.57
CA LEU A 241 15.78 -7.94 -4.83
C LEU A 241 14.27 -7.84 -5.12
N VAL A 242 13.72 -6.62 -5.12
CA VAL A 242 12.31 -6.37 -5.44
C VAL A 242 12.02 -6.71 -6.91
N ALA A 243 12.94 -6.39 -7.82
CA ALA A 243 12.84 -6.75 -9.23
C ALA A 243 12.81 -8.27 -9.43
N GLN A 244 13.67 -9.02 -8.74
CA GLN A 244 13.68 -10.48 -8.79
C GLN A 244 12.37 -11.08 -8.25
N GLN A 245 11.86 -10.56 -7.14
CA GLN A 245 10.58 -11.00 -6.59
C GLN A 245 9.42 -10.79 -7.58
N LEU A 246 9.37 -9.64 -8.26
CA LEU A 246 8.36 -9.40 -9.29
C LEU A 246 8.50 -10.37 -10.47
N LEU A 247 9.72 -10.73 -10.87
CA LEU A 247 9.93 -11.72 -11.93
C LEU A 247 9.42 -13.12 -11.53
N ALA A 248 9.51 -13.46 -10.24
CA ALA A 248 9.10 -14.76 -9.70
C ALA A 248 7.60 -14.92 -9.43
N SER A 249 6.84 -13.83 -9.31
CA SER A 249 5.38 -13.83 -9.09
C SER A 249 4.58 -13.92 -10.38
#